data_AF-A0A9D6TSQ4-F1
#
_entry.id   AF-A0A9D6TSQ4-F1
#
_cell.length_a   1.000
_cell.length_b   1.000
_cell.length_c   1.000
_cell.angle_alpha   90.00
_cell.angle_beta   90.00
_cell.angle_gamma   90.00
#
_symmetry.space_group_name_H-M   'P 1'
#
loop_
_entity.id
_entity.type
_entity.pdbx_description
1 polymer ?
#
loop_
_entity_poly.entity_id
_entity_poly.type
_entity_poly.pdbx_seq_one_letter_code
_entity_poly.pdbx_strand_id
1 'polypeptide(L)'
;ADPFAPAPIGIKPEWYFMFMFQTLKYLPSYILGIEGEIVGVIGFGLGGLFLLLIPFLDRSAARGEPSRLFIWLGLGIIIYMIILTWLGYTASPTR
;
A
#
# COMPACT_ATOMS: atom_id res chain seq x y z
N ALA A 1 25.92 8.95 -4.56
CA ALA A 1 25.63 7.75 -3.75
C ALA A 1 26.85 6.85 -3.84
N ASP A 2 27.34 6.36 -2.71
CA ASP A 2 28.38 5.34 -2.68
C ASP A 2 27.69 3.97 -2.60
N PRO A 3 27.77 3.12 -3.65
CA PRO A 3 27.10 1.82 -3.67
C PRO A 3 27.76 0.78 -2.76
N PHE A 4 28.97 1.04 -2.25
CA PHE A 4 29.69 0.13 -1.35
C PHE A 4 29.60 0.56 0.12
N ALA A 5 29.10 1.76 0.41
CA ALA A 5 28.79 2.18 1.76
C ALA A 5 27.55 1.44 2.29
N PRO A 6 27.50 1.08 3.59
CA PRO A 6 26.30 0.50 4.18
C PRO A 6 25.12 1.48 4.07
N ALA A 7 23.91 0.94 3.93
CA ALA A 7 22.71 1.74 3.96
C ALA A 7 22.62 2.55 5.27
N PRO A 8 22.25 3.84 5.23
CA PRO A 8 22.09 4.64 6.44
C PRO A 8 21.13 3.98 7.42
N ILE A 9 21.52 3.94 8.70
CA ILE A 9 20.69 3.37 9.76
C ILE A 9 19.37 4.12 9.84
N GLY A 10 18.27 3.37 9.82
CA GLY A 10 16.92 3.94 9.94
C GLY A 10 16.46 4.71 8.71
N ILE A 11 17.05 4.46 7.54
CA ILE A 11 16.52 4.98 6.27
C ILE A 11 15.06 4.55 6.11
N LYS A 12 14.20 5.53 5.85
CA LYS A 12 12.75 5.39 5.69
C LYS A 12 12.34 6.00 4.36
N PRO A 13 11.35 5.42 3.66
CA PRO A 13 10.81 6.02 2.45
C PRO A 13 10.03 7.30 2.78
N GLU A 14 9.66 8.03 1.74
CA GLU A 14 8.75 9.16 1.82
C GLU A 14 7.38 8.73 2.39
N TRP A 15 6.69 9.66 3.04
CA TRP A 15 5.48 9.38 3.81
C TRP A 15 4.37 8.70 2.99
N TYR A 16 4.24 9.06 1.72
CA TYR A 16 3.24 8.51 0.81
C TYR A 16 3.58 7.08 0.34
N PHE A 17 4.82 6.62 0.54
CA PHE A 17 5.24 5.25 0.30
C PHE A 17 5.33 4.39 1.57
N MET A 18 5.23 5.00 2.75
CA MET A 18 5.42 4.30 4.03
C MET A 18 4.43 3.14 4.22
N PHE A 19 3.15 3.33 3.89
CA PHE A 19 2.17 2.25 4.00
C PHE A 19 2.53 1.06 3.09
N MET A 20 3.00 1.32 1.87
CA MET A 20 3.40 0.27 0.92
C MET A 20 4.60 -0.50 1.45
N PHE A 21 5.62 0.22 1.91
CA PHE A 21 6.80 -0.36 2.54
C PHE A 21 6.45 -1.24 3.73
N GLN A 22 5.60 -0.76 4.64
CA GLN A 22 5.19 -1.52 5.82
C GLN A 22 4.37 -2.77 5.44
N THR A 23 3.53 -2.70 4.40
CA THR A 23 2.84 -3.89 3.88
C THR A 23 3.82 -4.93 3.39
N LEU A 24 4.80 -4.54 2.58
CA LEU A 24 5.79 -5.48 2.03
C LEU A 24 6.58 -6.17 3.15
N LYS A 25 6.91 -5.44 4.24
CA LYS A 25 7.53 -6.03 5.43
C LYS A 25 6.67 -7.09 6.13
N TYR A 26 5.35 -7.01 6.01
CA TYR A 26 4.43 -7.97 6.61
C TYR A 26 4.12 -9.16 5.70
N LEU A 27 4.47 -9.10 4.42
CA LEU A 27 4.32 -10.27 3.56
C LEU A 27 5.32 -11.35 3.96
N PRO A 28 4.92 -12.64 3.92
CA PRO A 28 5.87 -13.74 4.06
C PRO A 28 6.86 -13.74 2.89
N SER A 29 8.03 -14.34 3.09
CA SER A 29 9.07 -14.42 2.06
C SER A 29 8.60 -15.08 0.78
N TYR A 30 7.72 -16.09 0.89
CA TYR A 30 7.08 -16.75 -0.24
C TYR A 30 5.59 -16.94 -0.02
N ILE A 31 4.83 -16.74 -1.10
CA ILE A 31 3.39 -17.02 -1.20
C ILE A 31 3.22 -17.93 -2.40
N LEU A 32 2.78 -19.18 -2.15
CA LEU A 32 2.52 -20.16 -3.22
C LEU A 32 3.71 -20.37 -4.19
N GLY A 33 4.95 -20.26 -3.68
CA GLY A 33 6.17 -20.43 -4.47
C GLY A 33 6.66 -19.17 -5.21
N ILE A 34 5.98 -18.02 -5.04
CA ILE A 34 6.38 -16.73 -5.57
C ILE A 34 6.92 -15.87 -4.43
N GLU A 35 7.97 -15.07 -4.68
CA GLU A 35 8.49 -14.11 -3.70
C GLU A 35 7.38 -13.15 -3.24
N GLY A 36 7.23 -13.01 -1.91
CA GLY A 36 6.18 -12.18 -1.32
C GLY A 36 6.22 -10.74 -1.81
N GLU A 37 7.41 -10.17 -1.99
CA GLU A 37 7.57 -8.81 -2.51
C GLU A 37 6.96 -8.65 -3.90
N ILE A 38 7.16 -9.62 -4.80
CA ILE A 38 6.56 -9.63 -6.15
C ILE A 38 5.04 -9.65 -6.05
N VAL A 39 4.49 -10.49 -5.17
CA VAL A 39 3.03 -10.57 -4.94
C VAL A 39 2.50 -9.23 -4.43
N GLY A 40 3.21 -8.59 -3.51
CA GLY A 40 2.86 -7.26 -3.00
C GLY A 40 2.86 -6.19 -4.09
N VAL A 41 3.91 -6.15 -4.93
CA VAL A 41 4.03 -5.21 -6.07
C VAL A 41 2.88 -5.39 -7.06
N ILE A 42 2.57 -6.64 -7.44
CA ILE A 42 1.43 -6.95 -8.31
C ILE A 42 0.12 -6.52 -7.64
N GLY A 43 -0.05 -6.79 -6.35
CA GLY A 43 -1.22 -6.39 -5.56
C GLY A 43 -1.44 -4.88 -5.57
N PHE A 44 -0.39 -4.08 -5.37
CA PHE A 44 -0.49 -2.62 -5.46
C PHE A 44 -0.78 -2.14 -6.88
N GLY A 45 -0.20 -2.77 -7.90
CA GLY A 45 -0.50 -2.49 -9.30
C GLY A 45 -1.98 -2.73 -9.62
N LEU A 46 -2.53 -3.86 -9.16
CA LEU A 46 -3.95 -4.18 -9.29
C LEU A 46 -4.84 -3.22 -8.50
N GLY A 47 -4.42 -2.79 -7.31
CA GLY A 47 -5.10 -1.77 -6.52
C GLY A 47 -5.16 -0.42 -7.24
N GLY A 48 -4.04 0.02 -7.82
CA GLY A 48 -3.98 1.23 -8.65
C GLY A 48 -4.87 1.14 -9.89
N LEU A 49 -4.86 -0.01 -10.58
CA LEU A 49 -5.76 -0.27 -11.71
C LEU A 49 -7.23 -0.23 -11.28
N PHE A 50 -7.57 -0.84 -10.15
CA PHE A 50 -8.92 -0.78 -9.59
C PHE A 50 -9.36 0.66 -9.35
N LEU A 51 -8.50 1.49 -8.72
CA LEU A 51 -8.78 2.91 -8.50
C LEU A 51 -9.01 3.66 -9.82
N LEU A 52 -8.19 3.41 -10.84
CA LEU A 52 -8.35 3.99 -12.17
C LEU A 52 -9.68 3.60 -12.81
N LEU A 53 -10.14 2.37 -12.58
CA LEU A 53 -11.38 1.85 -13.14
C LEU A 53 -12.64 2.26 -12.36
N ILE A 54 -12.53 2.91 -11.21
CA ILE A 54 -13.68 3.34 -10.39
C ILE A 54 -14.76 4.07 -11.21
N PRO A 55 -14.47 5.04 -12.10
CA PRO A 55 -15.50 5.74 -12.87
C PRO A 55 -16.36 4.82 -13.74
N PHE A 56 -15.82 3.67 -14.16
CA PHE A 56 -16.54 2.68 -14.97
C PHE A 56 -17.27 1.64 -14.11
N LEU A 57 -16.71 1.31 -12.93
CA LEU A 57 -17.27 0.35 -11.98
C LEU A 57 -18.40 0.95 -11.15
N ASP A 58 -18.28 2.21 -10.74
CA ASP A 58 -19.26 2.93 -9.95
C ASP A 58 -20.15 3.84 -10.80
N ARG A 59 -21.06 3.21 -11.56
CA ARG A 59 -22.02 3.94 -12.41
C ARG A 59 -22.94 4.87 -11.62
N SER A 60 -23.14 4.63 -10.32
CA SER A 60 -23.98 5.47 -9.46
C SER A 60 -23.29 6.78 -9.11
N ALA A 61 -22.00 6.73 -8.74
CA ALA A 61 -21.19 7.95 -8.61
C ALA A 61 -21.14 8.76 -9.91
N ALA A 62 -21.10 8.10 -11.07
CA ALA A 62 -21.15 8.77 -12.36
C ALA A 62 -22.47 9.52 -12.63
N ARG A 63 -23.57 9.17 -11.94
CA ARG A 63 -24.87 9.87 -11.98
C ARG A 63 -25.01 10.91 -10.86
N GLY A 64 -23.96 11.15 -10.06
CA GLY A 64 -24.02 12.03 -8.89
C GLY A 64 -24.71 11.42 -7.68
N GLU A 65 -25.00 10.13 -7.69
CA GLU A 65 -25.62 9.41 -6.58
C GLU A 65 -24.56 8.78 -5.68
N PRO A 66 -24.69 8.87 -4.35
CA PRO A 66 -23.72 8.28 -3.44
C PRO A 66 -23.75 6.75 -3.53
N SER A 67 -22.60 6.17 -3.85
CA SER A 67 -22.42 4.72 -3.87
C SER A 67 -21.86 4.24 -2.53
N ARG A 68 -22.76 3.75 -1.66
CA ARG A 68 -22.38 3.33 -0.30
C ARG A 68 -21.21 2.36 -0.27
N LEU A 69 -21.16 1.40 -1.20
CA LEU A 69 -20.07 0.43 -1.29
C LEU A 69 -18.71 1.10 -1.54
N PHE A 70 -18.61 1.94 -2.56
CA PHE A 70 -17.36 2.60 -2.93
C PHE A 70 -16.91 3.62 -1.89
N ILE A 71 -17.85 4.26 -1.19
CA ILE A 71 -17.55 5.10 -0.02
C ILE A 71 -16.87 4.27 1.07
N TRP A 72 -17.46 3.14 1.47
CA TRP A 72 -16.88 2.28 2.51
C TRP A 72 -15.53 1.67 2.08
N LEU A 73 -15.38 1.29 0.81
CA LEU A 73 -14.11 0.82 0.27
C LEU A 73 -13.03 1.92 0.33
N GLY A 74 -13.36 3.14 -0.11
CA GLY A 74 -12.45 4.28 -0.05
C GLY A 74 -12.04 4.62 1.39
N LEU A 75 -12.99 4.65 2.32
CA LEU A 75 -12.71 4.83 3.75
C LEU A 75 -11.81 3.71 4.29
N GLY A 76 -12.06 2.46 3.91
CA GLY A 76 -11.23 1.32 4.28
C GLY A 76 -9.78 1.47 3.80
N ILE A 77 -9.58 1.90 2.55
CA ILE A 77 -8.24 2.16 1.97
C ILE A 77 -7.54 3.29 2.74
N ILE A 78 -8.23 4.38 3.05
CA ILE A 78 -7.67 5.50 3.81
C ILE A 78 -7.26 5.06 5.21
N ILE A 79 -8.13 4.33 5.92
CA ILE A 79 -7.84 3.79 7.26
C ILE A 79 -6.63 2.86 7.20
N TYR A 80 -6.56 1.97 6.23
CA TYR A 80 -5.43 1.08 5.99
C TYR A 80 -4.12 1.86 5.78
N MET A 81 -4.12 2.88 4.92
CA MET A 81 -2.96 3.73 4.66
C MET A 81 -2.49 4.45 5.94
N ILE A 82 -3.42 5.01 6.72
CA ILE A 82 -3.11 5.71 7.98
C ILE A 82 -2.49 4.74 8.98
N ILE A 83 -3.12 3.58 9.21
CA ILE A 83 -2.65 2.59 10.19
C ILE A 83 -1.25 2.09 9.83
N LEU A 84 -1.02 1.68 8.58
CA LEU A 84 0.28 1.16 8.18
C LEU A 84 1.37 2.23 8.13
N THR A 85 1.03 3.46 7.77
CA THR A 85 1.97 4.59 7.86
C THR A 85 2.38 4.83 9.31
N TRP A 86 1.41 4.85 10.24
CA TRP A 86 1.68 5.01 11.66
C TRP A 86 2.54 3.86 12.22
N LEU A 87 2.23 2.61 11.85
CA LEU A 87 3.04 1.44 12.22
C LEU A 87 4.45 1.53 11.64
N GLY A 88 4.61 1.96 10.39
CA GLY A 88 5.93 2.13 9.77
C GLY A 88 6.82 3.16 10.45
N TYR A 89 6.24 4.26 10.96
CA TYR A 89 7.00 5.26 11.72
C TYR A 89 7.35 4.82 13.14
N THR A 90 6.47 4.03 13.79
CA THR A 90 6.65 3.54 15.17
C THR A 90 7.46 2.24 15.26
N ALA A 91 7.60 1.51 14.15
CA ALA A 91 8.45 0.32 14.08
C ALA A 91 9.92 0.69 14.37
N SER A 92 10.53 -0.03 15.32
CA SER A 92 11.95 0.15 15.66
C SER A 92 12.83 -0.26 14.47
N PRO A 93 13.83 0.54 14.07
CA PRO A 93 14.74 0.21 12.98
C PRO A 93 15.75 -0.91 13.31
N THR A 94 15.73 -1.44 14.54
CA THR A 94 16.73 -2.39 15.07
C THR A 94 16.17 -3.80 15.36
N ARG A 95 14.88 -4.04 15.12
CA ARG A 95 14.25 -5.37 15.24
C ARG A 95 13.54 -5.76 13.95
#